data_AF-A0A1K1T3E9-F1
#
_entry.id   AF-A0A1K1T3E9-F1
#
_cell.length_a   1.000
_cell.length_b   1.000
_cell.length_c   1.000
_cell.angle_alpha   90.00
_cell.angle_beta   90.00
_cell.angle_gamma   90.00
#
_symmetry.space_group_name_H-M   'P 1'
#
loop_
_entity.id
_entity.type
_entity.pdbx_description
1 polymer ?
#
loop_
_entity_poly.entity_id
_entity_poly.type
_entity_poly.pdbx_seq_one_letter_code
_entity_poly.pdbx_strand_id
1 'polypeptide(L)' 'MPHTVELAGAIIFGLALLHTFLAKRFEVLAHRHSRHAGLFHFLGEVEVVFGFWALVLLIAMTV' A
#
# COMPACT_ATOMS: atom_id res chain seq x y z
N MET A 1 15.35 -13.43 -17.39
CA MET A 1 14.17 -13.35 -18.28
C MET A 1 13.51 -12.00 -18.02
N PRO A 2 13.50 -11.05 -18.99
CA PRO A 2 12.97 -9.69 -18.79
C PRO A 2 11.53 -9.66 -18.24
N HIS A 3 10.73 -10.67 -18.60
CA HIS A 3 9.33 -10.82 -18.15
C HIS A 3 9.14 -10.93 -16.63
N THR A 4 10.13 -11.39 -15.87
CA THR A 4 10.00 -11.51 -14.41
C THR A 4 9.90 -10.14 -13.75
N VAL A 5 10.70 -9.17 -14.21
CA VAL A 5 10.72 -7.80 -13.67
C VAL A 5 9.46 -7.05 -14.08
N GLU A 6 9.02 -7.22 -15.33
CA GLU A 6 7.76 -6.63 -15.82
C GLU A 6 6.55 -7.13 -15.03
N LEU A 7 6.48 -8.44 -14.77
CA LEU A 7 5.40 -9.05 -13.99
C LEU A 7 5.44 -8.60 -12.52
N ALA A 8 6.61 -8.60 -11.89
CA ALA A 8 6.78 -8.12 -10.52
C ALA A 8 6.37 -6.65 -10.39
N GLY A 9 6.80 -5.80 -11.32
CA GLY A 9 6.42 -4.38 -11.38
C GLY A 9 4.91 -4.19 -11.55
N ALA A 10 4.28 -4.95 -12.45
CA ALA A 10 2.84 -4.88 -12.68
C ALA A 10 2.03 -5.30 -11.44
N ILE A 11 2.47 -6.34 -10.73
CA ILE A 11 1.83 -6.79 -9.48
C ILE A 11 1.98 -5.74 -8.38
N ILE A 12 3.21 -5.24 -8.15
CA ILE A 12 3.48 -4.22 -7.13
C ILE A 12 2.67 -2.95 -7.40
N PHE A 13 2.62 -2.51 -8.66
CA PHE A 13 1.83 -1.34 -9.06
C PHE A 13 0.32 -1.56 -8.88
N GLY A 14 -0.20 -2.73 -9.27
CA GLY A 14 -1.61 -3.08 -9.08
C GLY A 14 -2.02 -3.10 -7.61
N LEU A 15 -1.16 -3.65 -6.74
CA LEU A 15 -1.38 -3.65 -5.29
C LEU A 15 -1.29 -2.23 -4.70
N ALA A 16 -0.41 -1.38 -5.21
CA ALA A 16 -0.29 0.02 -4.79
C ALA A 16 -1.53 0.84 -5.11
N LEU A 17 -2.09 0.67 -6.31
CA LEU A 17 -3.37 1.27 -6.67
C LEU A 17 -4.49 0.76 -5.77
N LEU A 18 -4.59 -0.57 -5.58
CA LEU A 18 -5.60 -1.16 -4.71
C LEU A 18 -5.53 -0.56 -3.30
N HIS A 19 -4.35 -0.49 -2.69
CA HIS A 19 -4.15 0.11 -1.37
C HIS A 19 -4.62 1.58 -1.33
N THR A 20 -4.22 2.38 -2.31
CA THR A 20 -4.55 3.81 -2.39
C THR A 20 -6.06 4.06 -2.50
N PHE A 21 -6.77 3.24 -3.29
CA PHE A 21 -8.23 3.34 -3.38
C PHE A 21 -8.96 2.79 -2.15
N LEU A 22 -8.38 1.78 -1.48
CA LEU A 22 -8.90 1.25 -0.22
C LEU A 22 -8.65 2.17 0.98
N ALA A 23 -7.71 3.12 0.90
CA ALA A 23 -7.46 4.13 1.93
C ALA A 23 -8.73 4.87 2.37
N LYS A 24 -9.58 5.25 1.42
CA LYS A 24 -10.90 5.86 1.70
C LYS A 24 -11.84 4.96 2.49
N ARG A 25 -11.73 3.63 2.36
CA ARG A 25 -12.53 2.68 3.13
C ARG A 25 -12.02 2.50 4.56
N PHE A 26 -10.74 2.75 4.81
CA PHE A 26 -10.17 2.71 6.15
C PHE A 26 -10.71 3.84 7.03
N GLU A 27 -11.00 5.02 6.48
CA GLU A 27 -11.65 6.12 7.21
C GLU A 27 -13.07 5.72 7.68
N VAL A 28 -13.85 5.10 6.80
CA VAL A 28 -15.18 4.55 7.14
C VAL A 28 -15.09 3.40 8.14
N LEU A 29 -14.06 2.57 8.05
CA LEU A 29 -13.84 1.46 8.97
C LEU A 29 -13.33 1.94 10.34
N ALA A 30 -12.54 3.01 10.39
CA ALA A 30 -12.08 3.65 11.62
C ALA A 30 -13.25 4.19 12.45
N HIS A 31 -14.28 4.74 11.80
CA HIS A 31 -15.52 5.12 12.48
C HIS A 31 -16.31 3.94 13.04
N ARG A 32 -16.30 2.77 12.38
CA ARG A 32 -16.95 1.55 12.90
C ARG A 32 -16.13 0.82 13.96
N HIS A 33 -14.82 0.98 13.96
CA HIS A 33 -13.92 0.21 14.81
C HIS A 33 -12.92 1.12 15.54
N SER A 34 -13.45 1.87 16.51
CA SER A 34 -12.74 2.88 17.31
C SER A 34 -11.43 2.40 17.94
N ARG A 35 -11.31 1.10 18.26
CA ARG A 35 -10.09 0.52 18.88
C ARG A 35 -8.85 0.51 17.98
N HIS A 36 -9.02 0.56 16.65
CA HIS A 36 -7.91 0.56 15.70
C HIS A 36 -7.92 1.81 14.78
N ALA A 37 -8.69 2.84 15.15
CA ALA A 37 -8.82 4.05 14.35
C ALA A 37 -7.47 4.72 14.04
N GLY A 38 -6.52 4.72 14.98
CA GLY A 38 -5.18 5.26 14.76
C GLY A 38 -4.37 4.48 13.71
N LEU A 39 -4.49 3.15 13.68
CA LEU A 39 -3.80 2.31 12.69
C LEU A 39 -4.37 2.52 11.28
N PHE A 40 -5.71 2.62 11.19
CA PHE A 40 -6.41 2.91 9.93
C PHE A 40 -6.16 4.33 9.42
N HIS A 41 -6.00 5.30 10.33
CA HIS A 41 -5.62 6.67 9.99
C HIS A 41 -4.18 6.71 9.45
N PHE A 42 -3.23 6.09 10.15
CA PHE A 42 -1.84 5.99 9.74
C PHE A 42 -1.67 5.31 8.38
N LEU A 43 -2.42 4.22 8.12
CA LEU A 43 -2.45 3.55 6.81
C LEU A 43 -3.05 4.41 5.68
N GLY A 44 -3.80 5.47 6.02
CA GLY A 44 -4.36 6.43 5.07
C GLY A 44 -3.48 7.66 4.83
N GLU A 45 -2.45 7.89 5.65
CA GLU A 45 -1.52 9.01 5.46
C GLU A 45 -0.67 8.79 4.21
N VAL A 46 -0.61 9.82 3.35
CA VAL A 46 0.11 9.77 2.08
C VAL A 46 1.61 9.47 2.28
N GLU A 47 2.20 9.93 3.38
CA GLU A 47 3.60 9.71 3.74
C GLU A 47 3.87 8.24 4.06
N VAL A 48 2.95 7.58 4.76
CA VAL A 48 3.05 6.16 5.12
C VAL A 48 2.83 5.28 3.90
N VAL A 49 1.81 5.60 3.08
CA VAL A 49 1.53 4.88 1.83
C VAL A 49 2.74 4.93 0.92
N PHE A 50 3.34 6.10 0.75
CA PHE A 50 4.55 6.29 -0.06
C PHE A 50 5.74 5.49 0.51
N GLY A 51 6.02 5.61 1.80
CA GLY A 51 7.13 4.92 2.46
C GLY A 51 7.01 3.39 2.37
N PHE A 52 5.80 2.85 2.57
CA PHE A 52 5.54 1.41 2.46
C PHE A 52 5.84 0.88 1.05
N TRP A 53 5.32 1.53 0.01
CA TRP A 53 5.54 1.10 -1.38
C TRP A 53 6.99 1.31 -1.85
N ALA A 54 7.66 2.36 -1.35
CA ALA A 54 9.09 2.56 -1.61
C ALA A 54 9.94 1.42 -1.04
N LEU A 55 9.64 0.92 0.16
CA LEU A 55 10.33 -0.24 0.75
C LEU A 55 10.06 -1.52 -0.05
N VAL A 56 8.81 -1.77 -0.44
CA VAL A 56 8.44 -2.95 -1.25
C VAL A 56 9.17 -2.93 -2.60
N LEU A 57 9.22 -1.78 -3.26
CA LEU A 57 9.94 -1.61 -4.52
C LEU A 57 11.44 -1.83 -4.35
N LEU A 58 12.03 -1.26 -3.30
CA LEU A 58 13.45 -1.44 -2.98
C LEU A 58 13.79 -2.93 -2.82
N ILE A 59 13.02 -3.67 -2.02
CA ILE A 59 13.23 -5.10 -1.81
C ILE A 59 13.11 -5.84 -3.15
N ALA A 60 12.08 -5.54 -3.95
CA ALA A 60 11.85 -6.18 -5.24
C ALA A 60 12.98 -5.92 -6.26
N MET A 61 13.69 -4.79 -6.16
CA MET A 61 14.86 -4.50 -7.00
C MET A 61 16.12 -5.25 -6.57
N THR A 62 16.18 -5.70 -5.32
CA THR A 62 17.35 -6.37 -4.74
C THR A 62 17.29 -7.90 -4.76
N VAL A 63 16.15 -8.47 -5.14
CA VAL A 63 15.91 -9.91 -5.31
C VAL A 63 16.04 -10.28 -6.79
#